data_AF-A0AAE2D2Q6-F1
#
_entry.id   AF-A0AAE2D2Q6-F1
#
_cell.length_a   1.000
_cell.length_b   1.000
_cell.length_c   1.000
_cell.angle_alpha   90.00
_cell.angle_beta   90.00
_cell.angle_gamma   90.00
#
_symmetry.space_group_name_H-M   'P 1'
#
loop_
_entity.id
_entity.type
_entity.pdbx_description
1 polymer ?
#
loop_
_entity_poly.entity_id
_entity_poly.type
_entity_poly.pdbx_seq_one_letter_code
_entity_poly.pdbx_strand_id
1 'polypeptide(L)'
;MLQQYMKPVTRSPTFTPDAYYNRVKNCAYLHAGLLQPPFYSNDGDLSSKYGGIGYLLGHELVHAIGILSAFYDSNGNKIPILDLVTLPSTIYGESSCMIHQYSAYEYTGNKVS
;
A
#
# COMPACT_ATOMS: atom_id res chain seq x y z
N MET A 1 -6.51 17.30 -3.36
CA MET A 1 -6.18 18.64 -2.82
C MET A 1 -4.99 18.64 -1.84
N LEU A 2 -3.99 17.76 -2.00
CA LEU A 2 -2.76 17.78 -1.17
C LEU A 2 -1.45 17.78 -1.99
N GLN A 3 -1.53 17.78 -3.32
CA GLN A 3 -0.33 17.75 -4.18
C GLN A 3 0.30 19.13 -4.46
N GLN A 4 -0.28 20.23 -3.96
CA GLN A 4 0.12 21.57 -4.41
C GLN A 4 0.99 22.37 -3.42
N TYR A 5 1.36 21.83 -2.25
CA TYR A 5 2.04 22.60 -1.20
C TYR A 5 3.29 21.96 -0.58
N MET A 6 4.16 21.34 -1.39
CA MET A 6 5.54 21.07 -0.94
C MET A 6 6.56 21.57 -1.96
N LYS A 7 7.13 22.74 -1.67
CA LYS A 7 8.40 23.22 -2.25
C LYS A 7 9.51 22.19 -2.00
N PRO A 8 10.55 22.11 -2.85
CA PRO A 8 11.50 21.00 -2.81
C PRO A 8 12.39 21.13 -1.57
N VAL A 9 12.05 20.41 -0.51
CA VAL A 9 13.01 20.11 0.53
C VAL A 9 13.89 19.03 -0.07
N THR A 10 15.18 19.32 -0.23
CA THR A 10 16.25 18.38 -0.63
C THR A 10 16.48 17.32 0.46
N ARG A 11 15.43 16.66 0.93
CA ARG A 11 15.55 15.45 1.75
C ARG A 11 15.78 14.29 0.80
N SER A 12 16.87 13.55 1.05
CA SER A 12 17.05 12.23 0.44
C SER A 12 15.74 11.44 0.58
N PRO A 13 15.26 10.74 -0.46
CA PRO A 13 14.00 9.99 -0.40
C PRO A 13 13.89 9.13 0.86
N THR A 14 15.02 8.60 1.35
CA THR A 14 15.15 7.79 2.56
C THR A 14 14.65 8.44 3.85
N PHE A 15 14.70 9.76 3.98
CA PHE A 15 14.29 10.48 5.20
C PHE A 15 12.87 11.05 5.13
N THR A 16 12.22 10.99 3.97
CA THR A 16 10.80 11.32 3.84
C THR A 16 9.98 10.13 4.34
N PRO A 17 9.04 10.32 5.31
CA PRO A 17 8.22 9.24 5.84
C PRO A 17 7.29 8.74 4.73
N ASP A 18 7.64 7.61 4.13
CA ASP A 18 6.90 6.99 3.04
C ASP A 18 7.22 5.50 2.97
N ALA A 19 6.30 4.73 2.38
CA ALA A 19 6.46 3.31 2.10
C ALA A 19 5.78 2.97 0.78
N TYR A 20 6.31 1.98 0.07
CA TYR A 20 5.69 1.50 -1.15
C TYR A 20 6.13 0.08 -1.51
N TYR A 21 5.24 -0.63 -2.20
CA TYR A 21 5.51 -1.93 -2.78
C TYR A 21 5.88 -1.84 -4.28
N ASN A 22 7.03 -2.41 -4.64
CA ASN A 22 7.47 -2.54 -6.02
C ASN A 22 7.17 -3.94 -6.56
N ARG A 23 6.15 -4.02 -7.42
CA ARG A 23 5.72 -5.27 -8.09
C ARG A 23 6.80 -5.93 -8.94
N VAL A 24 7.57 -5.15 -9.70
CA VAL A 24 8.60 -5.68 -10.63
C VAL A 24 9.78 -6.27 -9.86
N LYS A 25 10.05 -5.77 -8.65
CA LYS A 25 11.08 -6.31 -7.76
C LYS A 25 10.54 -7.28 -6.72
N ASN A 26 9.21 -7.46 -6.63
CA ASN A 26 8.54 -8.17 -5.55
C ASN A 26 9.08 -7.76 -4.16
N CYS A 27 9.17 -6.45 -3.90
CA CYS A 27 9.83 -5.90 -2.70
C CYS A 27 9.02 -4.75 -2.09
N ALA A 28 8.82 -4.78 -0.77
CA ALA A 28 8.34 -3.64 0.01
C ALA A 28 9.51 -2.76 0.45
N TYR A 29 9.39 -1.44 0.26
CA TYR A 29 10.36 -0.45 0.70
C TYR A 29 9.75 0.40 1.81
N LEU A 30 10.44 0.46 2.95
CA LEU A 30 10.09 1.34 4.06
C LEU A 30 11.22 2.35 4.24
N HIS A 31 10.90 3.64 4.16
CA HIS A 31 11.91 4.68 4.37
C HIS A 31 12.26 4.85 5.85
N ALA A 32 13.51 5.20 6.13
CA ALA A 32 13.99 5.45 7.49
C ALA A 32 13.23 6.60 8.17
N GLY A 33 12.63 7.51 7.40
CA GLY A 33 11.72 8.54 7.90
C GLY A 33 10.50 8.01 8.67
N LEU A 34 10.13 6.73 8.51
CA LEU A 34 9.06 6.09 9.29
C LEU A 34 9.53 5.52 10.65
N LEU A 35 10.84 5.45 10.90
CA LEU A 35 11.39 4.91 12.16
C LEU A 35 11.39 5.95 13.30
N GLN A 36 10.29 6.69 13.42
CA GLN A 36 10.08 7.72 14.43
C GLN A 36 8.58 7.80 14.83
N PRO A 37 8.24 8.40 15.97
CA PRO A 37 6.85 8.58 16.37
C PRO A 37 6.04 9.38 15.32
N PRO A 38 4.74 9.08 15.12
CA PRO A 38 3.95 8.08 15.84
C PRO A 38 4.10 6.64 15.30
N PHE A 39 4.83 6.43 14.20
CA PHE A 39 4.89 5.15 13.52
C PHE A 39 5.77 4.12 14.26
N TYR A 40 6.89 4.58 14.84
CA TYR A 40 7.78 3.71 15.59
C TYR A 40 8.48 4.46 16.72
N SER A 41 8.53 3.85 17.90
CA SER A 41 9.40 4.24 18.99
C SER A 41 10.05 2.99 19.55
N ASN A 42 11.37 3.02 19.79
CA ASN A 42 12.07 1.89 20.40
C ASN A 42 11.51 1.57 21.80
N ASP A 43 11.12 2.60 22.55
CA ASP A 43 10.58 2.48 23.91
C ASP A 43 9.05 2.33 23.92
N GLY A 44 8.41 2.33 22.74
CA GLY A 44 6.98 2.10 22.60
C GLY A 44 6.58 0.68 23.00
N ASP A 45 5.37 0.53 23.53
CA ASP A 45 4.79 -0.77 23.82
C ASP A 45 4.55 -1.57 22.53
N LEU A 46 4.36 -2.89 22.67
CA LEU A 46 4.19 -3.75 21.50
C LEU A 46 2.96 -3.35 20.68
N SER A 47 1.86 -2.93 21.32
CA SER A 47 0.65 -2.57 20.58
C SER A 47 0.89 -1.35 19.67
N SER A 48 1.60 -0.33 20.14
CA SER A 48 1.96 0.82 19.31
C SER A 48 2.90 0.45 18.17
N LYS A 49 3.87 -0.45 18.41
CA LYS A 49 4.80 -0.92 17.36
C LYS A 49 4.07 -1.71 16.27
N TYR A 50 3.20 -2.63 16.66
CA TYR A 50 2.41 -3.41 15.69
C TYR A 50 1.36 -2.53 14.99
N GLY A 51 0.72 -1.59 15.69
CA GLY A 51 -0.28 -0.69 15.11
C GLY A 51 0.30 0.42 14.24
N GLY A 52 1.55 0.83 14.49
CA GLY A 52 2.28 1.80 13.67
C GLY A 52 3.02 1.11 12.51
N ILE A 53 4.31 0.85 12.71
CA ILE A 53 5.18 0.29 11.67
C ILE A 53 4.76 -1.12 11.24
N GLY A 54 4.20 -1.93 12.14
CA GLY A 54 3.68 -3.26 11.81
C GLY A 54 2.53 -3.20 10.81
N TYR A 55 1.57 -2.30 11.02
CA TYR A 55 0.47 -2.05 10.08
C TYR A 55 1.00 -1.59 8.72
N LEU A 56 1.95 -0.64 8.69
CA LEU A 56 2.53 -0.16 7.44
C LEU A 56 3.23 -1.28 6.67
N LEU A 57 4.01 -2.12 7.34
CA LEU A 57 4.62 -3.28 6.70
C LEU A 57 3.55 -4.25 6.17
N GLY A 58 2.51 -4.53 6.96
CA GLY A 58 1.39 -5.36 6.53
C GLY A 58 0.65 -4.80 5.31
N HIS A 59 0.43 -3.48 5.28
CA HIS A 59 -0.18 -2.77 4.15
C HIS A 59 0.62 -3.00 2.85
N GLU A 60 1.94 -2.81 2.91
CA GLU A 60 2.80 -3.04 1.74
C GLU A 60 2.88 -4.51 1.32
N LEU A 61 2.80 -5.45 2.27
CA LEU A 61 2.76 -6.89 1.95
C LEU A 61 1.44 -7.27 1.25
N VAL A 62 0.31 -6.68 1.64
CA VAL A 62 -0.99 -6.95 0.98
C VAL A 62 -0.98 -6.47 -0.47
N HIS A 63 -0.19 -5.45 -0.82
CA HIS A 63 -0.01 -5.07 -2.21
C HIS A 63 0.56 -6.21 -3.08
N ALA A 64 1.30 -7.18 -2.52
CA ALA A 64 1.80 -8.34 -3.25
C ALA A 64 0.71 -9.34 -3.66
N ILE A 65 -0.48 -9.28 -3.04
CA ILE A 65 -1.57 -10.27 -3.24
C ILE A 65 -2.88 -9.64 -3.76
N GLY A 66 -2.91 -8.33 -3.98
CA GLY A 66 -4.09 -7.64 -4.52
C GLY A 66 -4.32 -7.85 -6.03
N ILE A 67 -5.41 -7.29 -6.54
CA ILE A 67 -5.84 -7.39 -7.95
C ILE A 67 -4.70 -7.09 -8.94
N LEU A 68 -3.92 -6.04 -8.67
CA LEU A 68 -2.81 -5.64 -9.56
C LEU A 68 -1.65 -6.64 -9.57
N SER A 69 -1.46 -7.36 -8.48
CA SER A 69 -0.38 -8.35 -8.34
C SER A 69 -0.76 -9.72 -8.89
N ALA A 70 -2.05 -9.97 -9.14
CA ALA A 70 -2.49 -11.15 -9.90
C ALA A 70 -1.87 -11.22 -11.32
N PHE A 71 -1.38 -10.10 -11.83
CA PHE A 71 -0.68 -10.02 -13.11
C PHE A 71 0.83 -10.23 -13.02
N TYR A 72 1.38 -10.54 -11.85
CA TYR A 72 2.83 -10.70 -11.63
C TYR A 72 3.15 -12.02 -10.94
N ASP A 73 4.24 -12.67 -11.35
CA ASP A 73 4.78 -13.84 -10.65
C ASP A 73 5.68 -13.43 -9.46
N SER A 74 6.18 -14.41 -8.71
CA SER A 74 7.07 -14.18 -7.55
C SER A 74 8.43 -13.57 -7.90
N ASN A 75 8.80 -13.56 -9.19
CA ASN A 75 10.01 -12.91 -9.69
C ASN A 75 9.73 -11.49 -10.22
N GLY A 76 8.47 -11.04 -10.18
CA GLY A 76 8.05 -9.73 -10.66
C GLY A 76 7.86 -9.65 -12.18
N ASN A 77 7.77 -10.80 -12.87
CA ASN A 77 7.43 -10.84 -14.29
C ASN A 77 5.92 -10.77 -14.50
N LYS A 78 5.49 -10.11 -15.57
CA LYS A 78 4.07 -10.09 -15.93
C LYS A 78 3.62 -11.46 -16.43
N ILE A 79 2.53 -11.97 -15.86
CA ILE A 79 1.87 -13.18 -16.32
C ILE A 79 0.98 -12.82 -17.52
N PRO A 80 1.09 -13.49 -18.67
CA PRO A 80 0.22 -13.27 -19.83
C PRO A 80 -1.26 -13.50 -19.49
N ILE A 81 -2.14 -12.64 -20.03
CA ILE A 81 -3.59 -12.67 -19.76
C ILE A 81 -4.25 -14.01 -20.14
N LEU A 82 -3.69 -14.73 -21.11
CA LEU A 82 -4.23 -16.01 -21.56
C LEU A 82 -4.21 -17.09 -20.47
N ASP A 83 -3.31 -16.96 -19.48
CA ASP A 83 -3.17 -17.88 -18.35
C ASP A 83 -4.05 -17.49 -17.14
N LEU A 84 -4.79 -16.38 -17.23
CA LEU A 84 -5.41 -15.69 -16.08
C LEU A 84 -6.95 -15.67 -16.10
N VAL A 85 -7.62 -16.65 -16.71
CA VAL A 85 -9.09 -16.55 -16.91
C VAL A 85 -9.90 -16.67 -15.59
N THR A 86 -9.31 -17.17 -14.50
CA THR A 86 -10.03 -17.42 -13.23
C THR A 86 -9.59 -16.56 -12.04
N LEU A 87 -8.30 -16.18 -11.94
CA LEU A 87 -7.77 -15.47 -10.78
C LEU A 87 -8.31 -14.02 -10.63
N PRO A 88 -8.34 -13.18 -11.68
CA PRO A 88 -8.84 -11.82 -11.59
C PRO A 88 -10.33 -11.76 -11.25
N SER A 89 -11.15 -12.70 -11.73
CA SER A 89 -12.59 -12.72 -11.49
C SER A 89 -12.95 -13.09 -10.05
N THR A 90 -12.24 -14.04 -9.44
CA THR A 90 -12.41 -14.37 -8.01
C THR A 90 -11.98 -13.20 -7.12
N ILE A 91 -10.78 -12.64 -7.34
CA ILE A 91 -10.30 -11.52 -6.52
C ILE A 91 -11.22 -10.29 -6.69
N TYR A 92 -11.71 -10.02 -7.90
CA TYR A 92 -12.67 -8.96 -8.14
C TYR A 92 -14.00 -9.20 -7.42
N GLY A 93 -14.50 -10.44 -7.42
CA GLY A 93 -15.69 -10.85 -6.69
C GLY A 93 -15.57 -10.56 -5.18
N GLU A 94 -14.45 -10.98 -4.57
CA GLU A 94 -14.17 -10.72 -3.14
C GLU A 94 -13.99 -9.21 -2.85
N SER A 95 -13.39 -8.46 -3.79
CA SER A 95 -13.16 -7.02 -3.65
C SER A 95 -14.44 -6.18 -3.75
N SER A 96 -15.53 -6.75 -4.28
CA SER A 96 -16.81 -6.05 -4.47
C SER A 96 -17.38 -5.45 -3.18
N CYS A 97 -17.24 -6.15 -2.05
CA CYS A 97 -17.68 -5.66 -0.75
C CYS A 97 -16.97 -4.34 -0.37
N MET A 98 -15.65 -4.30 -0.57
CA MET A 98 -14.84 -3.11 -0.29
C MET A 98 -15.18 -1.96 -1.25
N ILE A 99 -15.38 -2.27 -2.53
CA ILE A 99 -15.82 -1.27 -3.53
C ILE A 99 -17.16 -0.66 -3.07
N HIS A 100 -18.15 -1.48 -2.74
CA HIS A 100 -19.46 -0.98 -2.29
C HIS A 100 -19.38 -0.19 -0.99
N GLN A 101 -18.60 -0.66 -0.02
CA GLN A 101 -18.41 0.04 1.25
C GLN A 101 -17.83 1.44 1.03
N TYR A 102 -16.76 1.56 0.24
CA TYR A 102 -16.09 2.85 0.05
C TYR A 102 -16.84 3.79 -0.88
N SER A 103 -17.60 3.27 -1.86
CA SER A 103 -18.52 4.05 -2.71
C SER A 103 -19.63 4.75 -1.92
N ALA A 104 -19.97 4.26 -0.71
CA ALA A 104 -20.95 4.90 0.15
C ALA A 104 -20.39 6.17 0.83
N TYR A 105 -19.07 6.31 0.95
CA TYR A 105 -18.45 7.43 1.65
C TYR A 105 -18.32 8.67 0.76
N GLU A 106 -18.45 9.84 1.40
CA GLU A 106 -18.20 11.15 0.81
C GLU A 106 -17.17 11.90 1.63
N TYR A 107 -16.24 12.55 0.95
CA TYR A 107 -15.25 13.42 1.55
C TYR A 107 -15.30 14.79 0.88
N THR A 108 -15.56 15.84 1.66
CA THR A 108 -15.67 17.23 1.16
C THR A 108 -16.67 17.39 0.01
N GLY A 109 -17.77 16.60 0.04
CA GLY A 109 -18.80 16.62 -1.01
C GLY A 109 -18.48 15.81 -2.27
N ASN A 110 -17.36 15.07 -2.30
CA ASN A 110 -16.99 14.19 -3.40
C ASN A 110 -17.04 12.73 -2.95
N LYS A 111 -17.50 11.82 -3.82
CA LYS A 111 -17.40 10.38 -3.59
C LYS A 111 -15.94 9.96 -3.50
N VAL A 112 -15.64 9.04 -2.58
CA VAL A 112 -14.29 8.54 -2.33
C VAL A 112 -13.79 7.61 -3.44
N SER A 113 -14.71 6.90 -4.12
CA SER A 113 -14.43 5.99 -5.23
C SER A 113 -15.37 6.20 -6.40
#